data_AF-X1R905-F1
#
_entry.id   AF-X1R905-F1
#
_cell.length_a   1.000
_cell.length_b   1.000
_cell.length_c   1.000
_cell.angle_alpha   90.00
_cell.angle_beta   90.00
_cell.angle_gamma   90.00
#
_symmetry.space_group_name_H-M   'P 1'
#
loop_
_entity.id
_entity.type
_entity.pdbx_description
1 polymer ?
#
loop_
_entity_poly.entity_id
_entity_poly.type
_entity_poly.pdbx_seq_one_letter_code
_entity_poly.pdbx_strand_id
1 'polypeptide(L)'
;MAVPVVAAPPEEISIDVIQSQTRTLADDSVSIVPPFQTTFELTLTGKVLHGEMSYSPDVTDLRGEKYTLVYDKKADEWKLNLGVIHYTSPYSGGLTIQEHWEGFLELDDELNLITGEFTQYAFVVGDPAPYYPFAEPVAGEGLWYLGKSVYTYTPVVE
;
A
#
# COMPACT_ATOMS: atom_id res chain seq x y z
N MET A 1 -29.38 -20.36 -25.67
CA MET A 1 -29.43 -18.92 -25.33
C MET A 1 -28.50 -18.73 -24.13
N ALA A 2 -27.45 -17.92 -24.27
CA ALA A 2 -26.56 -17.61 -23.15
C ALA A 2 -27.25 -16.56 -22.28
N VAL A 3 -27.41 -16.85 -20.99
CA VAL A 3 -27.91 -15.88 -20.01
C VAL A 3 -26.81 -14.84 -19.83
N PRO A 4 -27.11 -13.53 -19.90
CA PRO A 4 -26.09 -12.52 -19.62
C PRO A 4 -25.66 -12.68 -18.17
N VAL A 5 -24.35 -12.86 -17.96
CA VAL A 5 -23.75 -12.80 -16.63
C VAL A 5 -23.83 -11.34 -16.20
N VAL A 6 -24.84 -11.01 -15.40
CA VAL A 6 -24.90 -9.71 -14.73
C VAL A 6 -23.83 -9.75 -13.65
N ALA A 7 -22.86 -8.85 -13.72
CA ALA A 7 -21.87 -8.70 -12.66
C ALA A 7 -22.60 -8.45 -11.33
N ALA A 8 -22.17 -9.11 -10.26
CA ALA A 8 -22.71 -8.84 -8.93
C ALA A 8 -22.57 -7.35 -8.62
N PRO A 9 -23.58 -6.72 -7.98
CA PRO A 9 -23.48 -5.32 -7.59
C PRO A 9 -22.29 -5.13 -6.64
N PRO A 10 -21.62 -3.96 -6.68
CA PRO A 10 -20.55 -3.66 -5.74
C PRO A 10 -21.05 -3.72 -4.29
N GLU A 11 -20.26 -4.30 -3.40
CA GLU A 11 -20.51 -4.38 -1.95
C GLU A 11 -19.41 -3.63 -1.21
N GLU A 12 -19.78 -2.73 -0.29
CA GLU A 12 -18.84 -2.00 0.55
C GLU A 12 -18.45 -2.86 1.76
N ILE A 13 -17.16 -2.92 2.06
CA ILE A 13 -16.58 -3.71 3.14
C ILE A 13 -15.63 -2.79 3.92
N SER A 14 -15.78 -2.78 5.23
CA SER A 14 -14.85 -2.10 6.13
C SER A 14 -14.21 -3.13 7.05
N ILE A 15 -12.87 -3.18 7.08
CA ILE A 15 -12.12 -4.14 7.90
C ILE A 15 -11.26 -3.35 8.89
N ASP A 16 -11.63 -3.39 10.17
CA ASP A 16 -10.83 -2.81 11.24
C ASP A 16 -9.61 -3.68 11.56
N VAL A 17 -8.45 -3.05 11.64
CA VAL A 17 -7.16 -3.74 11.79
C VAL A 17 -6.24 -3.00 12.74
N ILE A 18 -5.35 -3.73 13.39
CA ILE A 18 -4.17 -3.15 14.04
C ILE A 18 -3.04 -3.15 13.01
N GLN A 19 -2.60 -1.96 12.63
CA GLN A 19 -1.45 -1.76 11.75
C GLN A 19 -0.19 -1.54 12.59
N SER A 20 0.88 -2.28 12.28
CA SER A 20 2.25 -1.96 12.73
C SER A 20 3.12 -1.65 11.52
N GLN A 21 4.13 -0.80 11.69
CA GLN A 21 5.04 -0.45 10.60
C GLN A 21 6.48 -0.46 11.07
N THR A 22 7.34 -1.11 10.29
CA THR A 22 8.80 -0.99 10.39
C THR A 22 9.32 -0.29 9.14
N ARG A 23 10.04 0.82 9.31
CA ARG A 23 10.69 1.56 8.22
C ARG A 23 12.19 1.30 8.26
N THR A 24 12.77 1.03 7.10
CA THR A 24 14.21 0.90 6.90
C THR A 24 14.60 1.89 5.81
N LEU A 25 15.37 2.92 6.15
CA LEU A 25 15.88 3.86 5.15
C LEU A 25 17.01 3.21 4.34
N ALA A 26 17.41 3.85 3.23
CA ALA A 26 18.49 3.35 2.39
C ALA A 26 19.85 3.25 3.11
N ASP A 27 20.05 4.02 4.19
CA ASP A 27 21.23 3.94 5.06
C ASP A 27 21.13 2.88 6.17
N ASP A 28 20.21 1.93 6.04
CA ASP A 28 19.87 0.86 7.00
C ASP A 28 19.35 1.35 8.36
N SER A 29 19.09 2.65 8.53
CA SER A 29 18.45 3.13 9.75
C SER A 29 17.02 2.61 9.87
N VAL A 30 16.67 2.12 11.06
CA VAL A 30 15.37 1.49 11.33
C VAL A 30 14.55 2.35 12.29
N SER A 31 13.29 2.56 11.96
CA SER A 31 12.30 3.13 12.88
C SER A 31 11.05 2.27 12.94
N ILE A 32 10.47 2.17 14.13
CA ILE A 32 9.26 1.38 14.38
C ILE A 32 8.15 2.37 14.73
N VAL A 33 7.04 2.30 14.01
CA VAL A 33 5.83 3.05 14.34
C VAL A 33 5.01 2.19 15.30
N PRO A 34 4.61 2.74 16.47
CA PRO A 34 3.75 2.01 17.40
C PRO A 34 2.47 1.51 16.71
N PRO A 35 1.98 0.32 17.07
CA PRO A 35 0.75 -0.19 16.49
C PRO A 35 -0.42 0.74 16.76
N PHE A 36 -1.30 0.92 15.79
CA PHE A 36 -2.53 1.69 15.95
C PHE A 36 -3.66 1.06 15.14
N GLN A 37 -4.89 1.32 15.57
CA GLN A 37 -6.08 0.86 14.86
C GLN A 37 -6.35 1.74 13.64
N THR A 38 -6.61 1.09 12.51
CA THR A 38 -7.05 1.72 11.26
C THR A 38 -8.06 0.82 10.56
N THR A 39 -8.60 1.27 9.43
CA THR A 39 -9.68 0.59 8.72
C THR A 39 -9.33 0.51 7.24
N PHE A 40 -9.48 -0.67 6.65
CA PHE A 40 -9.52 -0.82 5.20
C PHE A 40 -10.94 -0.57 4.70
N GLU A 41 -11.12 0.48 3.91
CA GLU A 41 -12.36 0.73 3.18
C GLU A 41 -12.25 0.13 1.78
N LEU A 42 -13.04 -0.90 1.51
CA LEU A 42 -12.96 -1.71 0.30
C LEU A 42 -14.31 -1.80 -0.40
N THR A 43 -14.27 -2.03 -1.70
CA THR A 43 -15.44 -2.39 -2.50
C THR A 43 -15.21 -3.75 -3.15
N LEU A 44 -16.01 -4.74 -2.83
CA LEU A 44 -16.01 -6.03 -3.51
C LEU A 44 -16.83 -5.94 -4.80
N THR A 45 -16.19 -6.25 -5.93
CA THR A 45 -16.89 -6.43 -7.21
C THR A 45 -16.52 -7.78 -7.81
N GLY A 46 -17.45 -8.74 -7.74
CA GLY A 46 -17.18 -10.12 -8.15
C GLY A 46 -16.21 -10.83 -7.20
N LYS A 47 -14.95 -10.97 -7.61
CA LYS A 47 -13.87 -11.61 -6.81
C LYS A 47 -12.63 -10.73 -6.68
N VAL A 48 -12.85 -9.42 -6.71
CA VAL A 48 -11.79 -8.42 -6.62
C VAL A 48 -12.23 -7.41 -5.57
N LEU A 49 -11.36 -7.18 -4.60
CA LEU A 49 -11.51 -6.08 -3.64
C LEU A 49 -10.82 -4.85 -4.24
N HIS A 50 -11.50 -3.72 -4.24
CA HIS A 50 -10.99 -2.45 -4.69
C HIS A 50 -10.75 -1.56 -3.47
N GLY A 51 -9.60 -0.91 -3.39
CA GLY A 51 -9.28 0.01 -2.30
C GLY A 51 -8.49 1.21 -2.79
N GLU A 52 -8.22 2.13 -1.88
CA GLU A 52 -7.48 3.36 -2.15
C GLU A 52 -6.46 3.62 -1.04
N MET A 53 -5.21 3.91 -1.42
CA MET A 53 -4.17 4.31 -0.48
C MET A 53 -4.42 5.76 -0.03
N SER A 54 -4.34 5.99 1.28
CA SER A 54 -4.44 7.33 1.87
C SER A 54 -3.16 7.69 2.61
N TYR A 55 -2.89 9.00 2.70
CA TYR A 55 -1.67 9.53 3.30
C TYR A 55 -2.04 10.55 4.38
N SER A 56 -1.29 10.54 5.49
CA SER A 56 -1.40 11.53 6.55
C SER A 56 0.00 12.00 6.96
N PRO A 57 0.34 13.31 6.81
CA PRO A 57 -0.51 14.36 6.24
C PRO A 57 -0.82 14.14 4.75
N ASP A 58 -1.84 14.85 4.26
CA ASP A 58 -2.20 14.83 2.85
C ASP A 58 -1.02 15.20 1.95
N VAL A 59 -0.97 14.56 0.80
CA VAL A 59 0.04 14.77 -0.26
C VAL A 59 -0.59 15.48 -1.45
N THR A 60 0.22 16.13 -2.28
CA THR A 60 -0.27 16.78 -3.52
C THR A 60 0.09 15.97 -4.75
N ASP A 61 -0.59 16.22 -5.86
CA ASP A 61 -0.33 15.56 -7.15
C ASP A 61 -0.41 14.03 -7.08
N LEU A 62 -1.22 13.51 -6.15
CA LEU A 62 -1.42 12.08 -5.94
C LEU A 62 -2.03 11.45 -7.19
N ARG A 63 -1.41 10.35 -7.63
CA ARG A 63 -1.86 9.54 -8.75
C ARG A 63 -1.47 8.08 -8.55
N GLY A 64 -2.39 7.19 -8.90
CA GLY A 64 -2.17 5.74 -8.88
C GLY A 64 -2.49 5.08 -7.54
N GLU A 65 -3.13 5.82 -6.63
CA GLU A 65 -3.51 5.43 -5.27
C GLU A 65 -4.50 4.27 -5.19
N LYS A 66 -5.25 4.03 -6.26
CA LYS A 66 -6.24 2.95 -6.34
C LYS A 66 -5.56 1.61 -6.56
N TYR A 67 -5.87 0.65 -5.70
CA TYR A 67 -5.37 -0.71 -5.79
C TYR A 67 -6.50 -1.72 -5.89
N THR A 68 -6.12 -2.93 -6.29
CA THR A 68 -6.99 -4.10 -6.20
C THR A 68 -6.32 -5.18 -5.37
N LEU A 69 -7.11 -5.99 -4.67
CA LEU A 69 -6.66 -7.27 -4.16
C LEU A 69 -7.34 -8.37 -4.98
N VAL A 70 -6.54 -9.26 -5.54
CA VAL A 70 -7.02 -10.39 -6.35
C VAL A 70 -6.78 -11.67 -5.57
N TYR A 71 -7.83 -12.47 -5.39
CA TYR A 71 -7.73 -13.72 -4.66
C TYR A 71 -6.88 -14.75 -5.42
N ASP A 72 -5.77 -15.17 -4.82
CA ASP A 72 -4.91 -16.26 -5.27
C ASP A 72 -5.26 -17.54 -4.52
N LYS A 73 -6.03 -18.40 -5.18
CA LYS A 73 -6.46 -19.70 -4.64
C LYS A 73 -5.30 -20.63 -4.24
N LYS A 74 -4.09 -20.47 -4.78
CA LYS A 74 -2.96 -21.36 -4.45
C LYS A 74 -2.34 -21.01 -3.10
N ALA A 75 -2.28 -19.72 -2.80
CA ALA A 75 -1.76 -19.20 -1.54
C ALA A 75 -2.86 -19.05 -0.48
N ASP A 76 -4.13 -19.05 -0.90
CA ASP A 76 -5.29 -18.73 -0.08
C ASP A 76 -5.26 -17.29 0.45
N GLU A 77 -4.81 -16.36 -0.40
CA GLU A 77 -4.53 -14.97 -0.03
C GLU A 77 -5.06 -13.99 -1.08
N TRP A 78 -5.43 -12.81 -0.63
CA TRP A 78 -5.77 -11.66 -1.47
C TRP A 78 -4.51 -10.86 -1.78
N LYS A 79 -3.99 -11.00 -3.01
CA LYS A 79 -2.72 -10.38 -3.43
C LYS A 79 -2.91 -8.95 -3.88
N LEU A 80 -2.08 -8.05 -3.37
CA LEU A 80 -2.05 -6.65 -3.76
C LEU A 80 -1.60 -6.52 -5.21
N ASN A 81 -2.44 -5.86 -6.00
CA ASN A 81 -2.15 -5.42 -7.35
C ASN A 81 -2.36 -3.91 -7.40
N LEU A 82 -1.24 -3.22 -7.29
CA LEU A 82 -1.12 -1.77 -7.31
C LEU A 82 -0.04 -1.42 -8.33
N GLY A 83 -0.34 -0.40 -9.14
CA GLY A 83 0.66 0.20 -10.00
C GLY A 83 1.66 1.02 -9.19
N VAL A 84 2.26 1.98 -9.86
CA VAL A 84 3.19 2.92 -9.23
C VAL A 84 2.41 4.13 -8.73
N ILE A 85 2.48 4.41 -7.43
CA ILE A 85 1.92 5.64 -6.87
C ILE A 85 2.94 6.75 -7.05
N HIS A 86 2.47 7.94 -7.41
CA HIS A 86 3.29 9.14 -7.36
C HIS A 86 2.57 10.26 -6.63
N TYR A 87 3.33 11.08 -5.92
CA TYR A 87 2.83 12.29 -5.26
C TYR A 87 3.99 13.24 -4.93
N THR A 88 3.67 14.42 -4.44
CA THR A 88 4.61 15.36 -3.83
C THR A 88 4.31 15.46 -2.34
N SER A 89 5.32 15.27 -1.49
CA SER A 89 5.16 15.41 -0.03
C SER A 89 5.45 16.84 0.42
N PRO A 90 4.74 17.37 1.44
CA PRO A 90 5.10 18.66 2.06
C PRO A 90 6.54 18.70 2.62
N TYR A 91 7.16 17.54 2.84
CA TYR A 91 8.53 17.41 3.37
C TYR A 91 9.61 17.28 2.29
N SER A 92 9.21 17.12 1.02
CA SER A 92 10.12 16.74 -0.07
C SER A 92 10.69 17.92 -0.86
N GLY A 93 10.35 19.17 -0.50
CA GLY A 93 10.80 20.34 -1.24
C GLY A 93 10.25 20.46 -2.67
N GLY A 94 9.15 19.77 -2.98
CA GLY A 94 8.56 19.73 -4.32
C GLY A 94 9.06 18.57 -5.19
N LEU A 95 9.86 17.65 -4.64
CA LEU A 95 10.29 16.46 -5.35
C LEU A 95 9.13 15.46 -5.49
N THR A 96 9.05 14.81 -6.65
CA THR A 96 8.09 13.72 -6.87
C THR A 96 8.59 12.47 -6.18
N ILE A 97 7.77 11.93 -5.28
CA ILE A 97 7.95 10.63 -4.67
C ILE A 97 7.24 9.58 -5.55
N GLN A 98 7.87 8.42 -5.65
CA GLN A 98 7.36 7.25 -6.34
C GLN A 98 7.33 6.08 -5.35
N GLU A 99 6.21 5.38 -5.27
CA GLU A 99 6.06 4.22 -4.39
C GLU A 99 5.64 2.98 -5.17
N HIS A 100 6.28 1.87 -4.84
CA HIS A 100 5.92 0.54 -5.28
C HIS A 100 5.43 -0.25 -4.09
N TRP A 101 4.32 -0.94 -4.27
CA TRP A 101 3.69 -1.71 -3.21
C TRP A 101 3.49 -3.15 -3.65
N GLU A 102 3.76 -4.06 -2.73
CA GLU A 102 3.48 -5.48 -2.87
C GLU A 102 2.99 -6.03 -1.54
N GLY A 103 2.31 -7.17 -1.57
CA GLY A 103 1.86 -7.82 -0.35
C GLY A 103 0.54 -8.54 -0.49
N PHE A 104 -0.09 -8.83 0.64
CA PHE A 104 -1.30 -9.64 0.70
C PHE A 104 -2.12 -9.36 1.97
N LEU A 105 -3.39 -9.73 1.90
CA LEU A 105 -4.26 -9.95 3.06
C LEU A 105 -4.75 -11.41 3.03
N GLU A 106 -4.77 -12.07 4.17
CA GLU A 106 -5.45 -13.34 4.39
C GLU A 106 -6.77 -13.03 5.10
N LEU A 107 -7.89 -13.45 4.49
CA LEU A 107 -9.24 -13.17 4.99
C LEU A 107 -10.02 -14.48 5.16
N ASP A 108 -10.93 -14.53 6.13
CA ASP A 108 -11.87 -15.66 6.27
C ASP A 108 -13.03 -15.60 5.25
N ASP A 109 -13.93 -16.59 5.33
CA ASP A 109 -15.09 -16.71 4.42
C ASP A 109 -16.08 -15.53 4.57
N GLU A 110 -16.04 -14.83 5.70
CA GLU A 110 -16.81 -13.63 6.01
C GLU A 110 -16.04 -12.32 5.73
N LEU A 111 -14.85 -12.42 5.11
CA LEU A 111 -13.96 -11.32 4.77
C LEU A 111 -13.40 -10.55 5.98
N ASN A 112 -13.33 -11.19 7.15
CA ASN A 112 -12.57 -10.67 8.29
C ASN A 112 -11.08 -10.93 8.09
N LEU A 113 -10.24 -10.00 8.56
CA LEU A 113 -8.79 -10.19 8.53
C LEU A 113 -8.37 -11.38 9.40
N ILE A 114 -7.48 -12.21 8.87
CA ILE A 114 -6.69 -13.20 9.63
C ILE A 114 -5.29 -12.64 9.88
N THR A 115 -4.61 -12.21 8.81
CA THR A 115 -3.31 -11.54 8.85
C THR A 115 -3.07 -10.79 7.54
N GLY A 116 -2.12 -9.86 7.50
CA GLY A 116 -1.72 -9.21 6.27
C GLY A 116 -0.34 -8.60 6.37
N GLU A 117 0.29 -8.44 5.22
CA GLU A 117 1.56 -7.72 5.10
C GLU A 117 1.61 -6.97 3.79
N PHE A 118 1.87 -5.66 3.84
CA PHE A 118 2.23 -4.84 2.68
C PHE A 118 3.65 -4.31 2.83
N THR A 119 4.44 -4.38 1.75
CA THR A 119 5.75 -3.75 1.66
C THR A 119 5.69 -2.61 0.66
N GLN A 120 6.09 -1.43 1.11
CA GLN A 120 6.26 -0.22 0.32
C GLN A 120 7.75 0.01 0.06
N TYR A 121 8.13 0.27 -1.18
CA TYR A 121 9.44 0.77 -1.57
C TYR A 121 9.29 2.21 -2.07
N ALA A 122 10.01 3.14 -1.45
CA ALA A 122 9.90 4.57 -1.75
C ALA A 122 11.13 5.08 -2.50
N PHE A 123 10.89 5.89 -3.52
CA PHE A 123 11.90 6.52 -4.36
C PHE A 123 11.58 8.00 -4.54
N VAL A 124 12.58 8.79 -4.90
CA VAL A 124 12.41 10.17 -5.34
C VAL A 124 12.98 10.37 -6.74
N VAL A 125 12.28 11.18 -7.54
CA VAL A 125 12.69 11.54 -8.90
C VAL A 125 13.56 12.80 -8.84
N GLY A 126 14.77 12.75 -9.41
CA GLY A 126 15.68 13.90 -9.46
C GLY A 126 16.67 13.96 -8.30
N ASP A 127 17.31 15.12 -8.08
CA ASP A 127 18.32 15.29 -7.02
C ASP A 127 17.66 15.28 -5.63
N PRO A 128 17.98 14.32 -4.74
CA PRO A 128 17.36 14.22 -3.42
C PRO A 128 17.84 15.30 -2.44
N ALA A 129 18.94 16.00 -2.72
CA ALA A 129 19.49 16.97 -1.78
C ALA A 129 18.70 18.29 -1.76
N PRO A 130 18.55 18.95 -0.60
CA PRO A 130 19.02 18.55 0.73
C PRO A 130 18.02 17.68 1.52
N TYR A 131 16.88 17.30 0.94
CA TYR A 131 15.74 16.73 1.65
C TYR A 131 15.93 15.27 2.06
N TYR A 132 16.60 14.47 1.22
CA TYR A 132 16.87 13.05 1.45
C TYR A 132 18.37 12.75 1.31
N PRO A 133 19.21 13.24 2.23
CA PRO A 133 20.68 13.08 2.13
C PRO A 133 21.16 11.63 2.27
N PHE A 134 20.29 10.75 2.75
CA PHE A 134 20.52 9.31 2.90
C PHE A 134 20.13 8.49 1.66
N ALA A 135 19.53 9.10 0.64
CA ALA A 135 19.01 8.38 -0.50
C ALA A 135 20.14 7.79 -1.37
N GLU A 136 19.89 6.60 -1.92
CA GLU A 136 20.85 5.90 -2.78
C GLU A 136 20.44 5.92 -4.25
N PRO A 137 21.35 6.23 -5.19
CA PRO A 137 20.97 6.32 -6.60
C PRO A 137 20.63 4.96 -7.18
N VAL A 138 19.49 4.86 -7.87
CA VAL A 138 19.11 3.69 -8.66
C VAL A 138 19.77 3.81 -10.03
N ALA A 139 20.67 2.87 -10.33
CA ALA A 139 21.51 2.92 -11.51
C ALA A 139 20.70 2.99 -12.81
N GLY A 140 20.84 4.11 -13.54
CA GLY A 140 20.26 4.27 -14.88
C GLY A 140 18.81 4.73 -14.93
N GLU A 141 18.18 5.04 -13.79
CA GLU A 141 16.74 5.34 -13.73
C GLU A 141 16.42 6.80 -13.39
N GLY A 142 17.40 7.59 -12.94
CA GLY A 142 17.15 8.95 -12.44
C GLY A 142 16.29 8.99 -11.16
N LEU A 143 16.19 7.82 -10.52
CA LEU A 143 15.52 7.61 -9.24
C LEU A 143 16.55 7.47 -8.14
N TRP A 144 16.16 7.87 -6.94
CA TRP A 144 16.93 7.65 -5.72
C TRP A 144 16.07 6.90 -4.72
N TYR A 145 16.56 5.75 -4.27
CA TYR A 145 15.90 4.90 -3.29
C TYR A 145 15.98 5.54 -1.91
N LEU A 146 14.83 5.71 -1.27
CA LEU A 146 14.70 6.29 0.07
C LEU A 146 14.72 5.22 1.16
N GLY A 147 14.24 4.02 0.84
CA GLY A 147 14.03 2.95 1.80
C GLY A 147 12.74 2.20 1.55
N LYS A 148 12.40 1.33 2.50
CA LYS A 148 11.18 0.54 2.51
C LYS A 148 10.44 0.62 3.83
N SER A 149 9.13 0.42 3.77
CA SER A 149 8.28 0.22 4.93
C SER A 149 7.58 -1.12 4.82
N VAL A 150 7.66 -1.94 5.87
CA VAL A 150 6.86 -3.15 6.01
C VAL A 150 5.72 -2.85 6.97
N TYR A 151 4.50 -3.00 6.49
CA TYR A 151 3.26 -2.85 7.24
C TYR A 151 2.69 -4.23 7.51
N THR A 152 2.43 -4.55 8.77
CA THR A 152 1.75 -5.79 9.15
C THR A 152 0.39 -5.46 9.73
N TYR A 153 -0.59 -6.28 9.38
CA TYR A 153 -1.98 -6.11 9.78
C TYR A 153 -2.43 -7.32 10.58
N THR A 154 -3.02 -7.08 11.75
CA THR A 154 -3.64 -8.12 12.57
C THR A 154 -5.08 -7.74 12.94
N PRO A 155 -5.93 -8.71 13.30
CA PRO A 155 -7.30 -8.41 13.71
C PRO A 155 -7.33 -7.52 14.96
N VAL A 156 -8.37 -6.71 15.10
CA VAL A 156 -8.69 -6.07 16.38
C VAL A 156 -9.20 -7.16 17.33
N VAL A 157 -8.47 -7.40 18.43
CA VAL A 157 -8.91 -8.33 19.48
C VAL A 157 -9.71 -7.53 20.51
N GLU A 158 -10.98 -7.85 20.67
CA GLU A 158 -11.83 -7.34 21.76
C GLU A 158 -11.44 -7.91 23.13
#